data_AF-A0A811MF74-F1
#
_entry.id   AF-A0A811MF74-F1
#
_cell.length_a   1.000
_cell.length_b   1.000
_cell.length_c   1.000
_cell.angle_alpha   90.00
_cell.angle_beta   90.00
_cell.angle_gamma   90.00
#
_symmetry.space_group_name_H-M   'P 1'
#
loop_
_entity.id
_entity.type
_entity.pdbx_description
1 polymer ?
#
loop_
_entity_poly.entity_id
_entity_poly.type
_entity_poly.pdbx_seq_one_letter_code
_entity_poly.pdbx_strand_id
1 'polypeptide(L)'
;MSLLGPRKRRVQAQFNELQEYYLQRRRTGAQARRQEERDNVAMNREGYHAGLQDFQSVLTTFTRYSRLRVIAELRHGNLFHSANIVSRSKLSCLSWNKYSKNVIASSDYEGIVTVWDVQTRQSVMEYEEHEKRAWSVDFSRTDPSMLVSGSDDCKVKVWCTKQEASVINIDMKANICSVKYNPGSNFYVAVGSADHHIHTLI
;
A
#
# COMPACT_ATOMS: atom_id res chain seq x y z
N MET A 1 -29.62 -6.03 -34.68
CA MET A 1 -30.28 -4.77 -34.28
C MET A 1 -30.66 -4.82 -32.80
N SER A 2 -29.72 -4.57 -31.89
CA SER A 2 -29.96 -4.64 -30.44
C SER A 2 -30.72 -3.40 -29.94
N LEU A 3 -31.94 -3.62 -29.45
CA LEU A 3 -32.85 -2.62 -28.88
C LEU A 3 -32.31 -2.06 -27.56
N LEU A 4 -31.54 -0.97 -27.62
CA LEU A 4 -31.17 -0.18 -26.45
C LEU A 4 -32.37 0.67 -26.00
N GLY A 5 -32.81 0.49 -24.75
CA GLY A 5 -33.95 1.17 -24.16
C GLY A 5 -33.83 2.70 -24.12
N PRO A 6 -34.95 3.43 -24.01
CA PRO A 6 -35.02 4.88 -24.20
C PRO A 6 -34.08 5.70 -23.30
N ARG A 7 -33.83 5.24 -22.07
CA ARG A 7 -32.86 5.88 -21.15
C ARG A 7 -31.42 5.83 -21.67
N LYS A 8 -31.01 4.71 -22.27
CA LYS A 8 -29.63 4.52 -22.77
C LYS A 8 -29.37 5.31 -24.05
N ARG A 9 -30.40 5.50 -24.89
CA ARG A 9 -30.33 6.41 -26.06
C ARG A 9 -30.18 7.87 -25.64
N ARG A 10 -30.88 8.29 -24.58
CA ARG A 10 -30.78 9.67 -24.05
C ARG A 10 -29.40 10.00 -23.51
N VAL A 11 -28.78 9.07 -22.77
CA VAL A 11 -27.41 9.25 -22.25
C VAL A 11 -26.38 9.30 -23.38
N GLN A 12 -26.52 8.45 -24.41
CA GLN A 12 -25.62 8.47 -25.56
C GLN A 12 -25.73 9.78 -26.36
N ALA A 13 -26.94 10.32 -26.52
CA ALA A 13 -27.14 11.60 -27.19
C ALA A 13 -26.47 12.75 -26.42
N GLN A 14 -26.65 12.80 -25.09
CA GLN A 14 -26.00 13.82 -24.25
C GLN A 14 -24.47 13.72 -24.28
N PHE A 15 -23.92 12.50 -24.34
CA PHE A 15 -22.47 12.31 -24.47
C PHE A 15 -21.92 12.84 -25.80
N ASN A 16 -22.62 12.55 -26.91
CA ASN A 16 -22.20 13.02 -28.23
C ASN A 16 -22.26 14.55 -28.35
N GLU A 17 -23.29 15.18 -27.78
CA GLU A 17 -23.46 16.63 -27.75
C GLU A 17 -22.32 17.31 -26.97
N LEU A 18 -21.92 16.72 -25.84
CA LEU A 18 -20.81 17.20 -25.02
C LEU A 18 -19.45 17.05 -25.73
N GLN A 19 -19.30 15.97 -26.51
CA GLN A 19 -18.12 15.73 -27.33
C GLN A 19 -18.01 16.75 -28.47
N GLU A 20 -19.12 17.05 -29.17
CA GLU A 20 -19.13 18.08 -30.22
C GLU A 20 -18.86 19.48 -29.65
N TYR A 21 -19.49 19.82 -28.52
CA TYR A 21 -19.22 21.08 -27.84
C TYR A 21 -17.76 21.23 -27.45
N TYR A 22 -17.15 20.17 -26.89
CA TYR A 22 -15.73 20.15 -26.55
C TYR A 22 -14.83 20.36 -27.78
N LEU A 23 -15.13 19.67 -28.88
CA LEU A 23 -14.37 19.79 -30.13
C LEU A 23 -14.51 21.18 -30.76
N GLN A 24 -15.70 21.77 -30.70
CA GLN A 24 -15.96 23.11 -31.22
C GLN A 24 -15.24 24.17 -30.37
N ARG A 25 -15.29 24.06 -29.04
CA ARG A 25 -14.55 24.94 -28.12
C ARG A 25 -13.03 24.84 -28.31
N ARG A 26 -12.51 23.66 -28.67
CA ARG A 26 -11.09 23.49 -29.00
C ARG A 26 -10.71 24.18 -30.31
N ARG A 27 -11.60 24.17 -31.32
CA ARG A 27 -11.39 24.87 -32.61
C ARG A 27 -11.40 26.39 -32.43
N THR A 28 -12.36 26.94 -31.69
CA THR A 28 -12.39 28.38 -31.37
C THR A 28 -11.24 28.79 -30.45
N GLY A 29 -10.86 27.97 -29.47
CA GLY A 29 -9.69 28.22 -28.64
C GLY A 29 -8.37 28.23 -29.41
N ALA A 30 -8.25 27.42 -30.47
CA ALA A 30 -7.08 27.44 -31.36
C ALA A 30 -7.05 28.67 -32.28
N GLN A 31 -8.21 29.18 -32.71
CA GLN A 31 -8.31 30.43 -33.47
C GLN A 31 -8.08 31.67 -32.60
N ALA A 32 -8.59 31.69 -31.37
CA ALA A 32 -8.33 32.75 -30.40
C ALA A 32 -6.84 32.83 -30.03
N ARG A 33 -6.16 31.68 -29.81
CA ARG A 33 -4.71 31.64 -29.56
C ARG A 33 -3.86 32.21 -30.71
N ARG A 34 -4.27 32.03 -31.97
CA ARG A 34 -3.55 32.61 -33.13
C ARG A 34 -3.73 34.13 -33.25
N GLN A 35 -4.81 34.68 -32.70
CA GLN A 35 -5.03 36.12 -32.64
C GLN A 35 -4.31 36.73 -31.41
N GLU A 36 -4.41 36.07 -30.24
CA GLU A 36 -3.69 36.46 -29.01
C GLU A 36 -2.16 36.34 -29.16
N GLU A 37 -1.64 35.40 -29.96
CA GLU A 37 -0.20 35.32 -30.27
C GLU A 37 0.30 36.48 -31.13
N ARG A 38 -0.57 37.17 -31.89
CA ARG A 38 -0.20 38.39 -32.62
C ARG A 38 -0.19 39.62 -31.73
N ASP A 39 -1.05 39.66 -30.71
CA ASP A 39 -1.18 40.81 -29.80
C ASP A 39 -0.22 40.70 -28.59
N ASN A 40 0.12 39.49 -28.12
CA ASN A 40 1.00 39.27 -26.96
C ASN A 40 2.51 39.45 -27.24
N VAL A 41 2.94 39.50 -28.50
CA VAL A 41 4.36 39.82 -28.82
C VAL A 41 4.69 41.28 -28.45
N ALA A 42 3.69 42.15 -28.32
CA ALA A 42 3.86 43.57 -27.98
C ALA A 42 3.94 43.86 -26.46
N MET A 43 3.57 42.91 -25.58
CA MET A 43 3.55 43.11 -24.12
C MET A 43 4.43 42.07 -23.42
N ASN A 44 5.72 42.10 -23.72
CA ASN A 44 6.71 41.38 -22.93
C ASN A 44 6.93 42.11 -21.60
N ARG A 45 7.05 41.35 -20.49
CA ARG A 45 7.48 41.74 -19.13
C ARG A 45 6.36 42.08 -18.13
N GLU A 46 5.98 41.10 -17.30
CA GLU A 46 6.06 41.15 -15.82
C GLU A 46 5.30 39.97 -15.19
N GLY A 47 5.97 39.19 -14.33
CA GLY A 47 5.36 38.29 -13.33
C GLY A 47 4.85 36.93 -13.81
N TYR A 48 5.70 35.90 -13.81
CA TYR A 48 5.24 34.52 -13.87
C TYR A 48 4.43 34.18 -12.59
N HIS A 49 3.11 34.03 -12.75
CA HIS A 49 2.11 33.84 -11.69
C HIS A 49 2.35 32.54 -10.87
N ALA A 50 2.16 32.57 -9.54
CA ALA A 50 2.30 31.41 -8.64
C ALA A 50 1.47 30.18 -9.08
N GLY A 51 0.33 30.39 -9.74
CA GLY A 51 -0.49 29.33 -10.31
C GLY A 51 0.18 28.55 -11.44
N LEU A 52 1.16 29.15 -12.15
CA LEU A 52 1.97 28.42 -13.14
C LEU A 52 2.97 27.50 -12.44
N GLN A 53 3.51 27.92 -11.29
CA GLN A 53 4.45 27.11 -10.51
C GLN A 53 3.72 25.92 -9.84
N ASP A 54 2.52 26.16 -9.30
CA ASP A 54 1.65 25.10 -8.79
C ASP A 54 1.18 24.16 -9.89
N PHE A 55 0.76 24.70 -11.05
CA PHE A 55 0.44 23.90 -12.21
C PHE A 55 1.65 23.09 -12.69
N GLN A 56 2.84 23.69 -12.76
CA GLN A 56 4.08 22.98 -13.10
C GLN A 56 4.42 21.92 -12.06
N SER A 57 4.20 22.16 -10.77
CA SER A 57 4.43 21.18 -9.70
C SER A 57 3.48 19.99 -9.78
N VAL A 58 2.17 20.26 -9.96
CA VAL A 58 1.14 19.23 -10.17
C VAL A 58 1.38 18.48 -11.47
N LEU A 59 1.70 19.18 -12.57
CA LEU A 59 2.00 18.57 -13.85
C LEU A 59 3.29 17.75 -13.78
N THR A 60 4.31 18.18 -13.04
CA THR A 60 5.55 17.42 -12.83
C THR A 60 5.28 16.19 -11.98
N THR A 61 4.46 16.30 -10.93
CA THR A 61 4.06 15.14 -10.11
C THR A 61 3.23 14.15 -10.92
N PHE A 62 2.28 14.63 -11.72
CA PHE A 62 1.43 13.82 -12.58
C PHE A 62 2.23 13.18 -13.74
N THR A 63 3.21 13.91 -14.31
CA THR A 63 4.04 13.41 -15.42
C THR A 63 5.25 12.60 -14.99
N ARG A 64 5.71 12.73 -13.74
CA ARG A 64 6.65 11.80 -13.09
C ARG A 64 6.09 10.37 -13.08
N TYR A 65 4.76 10.23 -13.11
CA TYR A 65 4.08 8.95 -13.25
C TYR A 65 3.46 8.71 -14.65
N SER A 66 3.54 9.68 -15.59
CA SER A 66 3.02 9.51 -16.96
C SER A 66 4.06 9.04 -17.98
N ARG A 67 5.34 9.05 -17.62
CA ARG A 67 6.38 8.32 -18.35
C ARG A 67 6.97 7.25 -17.45
N LEU A 68 6.59 5.99 -17.72
CA LEU A 68 7.32 4.83 -17.23
C LEU A 68 8.77 4.91 -17.74
N ARG A 69 9.68 5.38 -16.88
CA ARG A 69 11.11 5.16 -17.10
C ARG A 69 11.43 3.80 -16.49
N VAL A 70 11.83 2.85 -17.32
CA VAL A 70 12.36 1.57 -16.86
C VAL A 70 13.64 1.87 -16.09
N ILE A 71 13.55 1.94 -14.76
CA ILE A 71 14.69 2.13 -13.84
C ILE A 71 15.39 0.81 -13.53
N ALA A 72 14.72 -0.31 -13.80
CA ALA A 72 15.28 -1.64 -13.86
C ALA A 72 14.39 -2.49 -14.78
N GLU A 73 14.99 -3.18 -15.74
CA GLU A 73 14.29 -4.20 -16.51
C GLU A 73 14.45 -5.51 -15.74
N LEU A 74 13.36 -6.00 -15.14
CA LEU A 74 13.39 -7.29 -14.46
C LEU A 74 13.55 -8.36 -15.56
N ARG A 75 14.77 -8.87 -15.74
CA ARG A 75 15.03 -9.94 -16.70
C ARG A 75 14.21 -11.16 -16.28
N HIS A 76 13.24 -11.52 -17.11
CA HIS A 76 12.19 -12.51 -16.85
C HIS A 76 12.71 -13.97 -16.70
N GLY A 77 14.02 -14.19 -16.63
CA GLY A 77 14.62 -15.52 -16.45
C GLY A 77 14.40 -16.15 -15.07
N ASN A 78 14.12 -15.35 -14.04
CA ASN A 78 13.94 -15.84 -12.65
C ASN A 78 12.51 -15.75 -12.10
N LEU A 79 11.56 -15.18 -12.87
CA LEU A 79 10.16 -15.01 -12.43
C LEU A 79 9.41 -16.34 -12.29
N PHE A 80 9.91 -17.43 -12.88
CA PHE A 80 9.26 -18.75 -12.87
C PHE A 80 9.98 -19.81 -12.04
N HIS A 81 11.08 -19.49 -11.36
CA HIS A 81 11.43 -20.24 -10.16
C HIS A 81 10.51 -19.75 -9.05
N SER A 82 9.25 -20.20 -9.09
CA SER A 82 8.30 -20.04 -8.00
C SER A 82 8.98 -20.55 -6.73
N ALA A 83 9.52 -19.60 -5.95
CA ALA A 83 10.19 -19.87 -4.69
C ALA A 83 9.10 -20.13 -3.65
N ASN A 84 8.41 -21.26 -3.81
CA ASN A 84 7.38 -21.69 -2.88
C ASN A 84 8.07 -22.07 -1.57
N ILE A 85 7.67 -21.38 -0.50
CA ILE A 85 7.98 -21.75 0.87
C ILE A 85 6.71 -22.43 1.38
N VAL A 86 6.83 -23.69 1.78
CA VAL A 86 5.69 -24.49 2.23
C VAL A 86 5.49 -24.24 3.72
N SER A 87 4.32 -23.74 4.12
CA SER A 87 3.90 -23.68 5.52
C SER A 87 3.11 -24.93 5.89
N ARG A 88 3.16 -25.32 7.17
CA ARG A 88 2.47 -26.51 7.72
C ARG A 88 0.98 -26.26 7.94
N SER A 89 0.54 -25.00 8.03
CA SER A 89 -0.86 -24.61 8.23
C SER A 89 -1.27 -23.43 7.34
N LYS A 90 -2.56 -23.10 7.38
CA LYS A 90 -3.13 -21.94 6.69
C LYS A 90 -2.55 -20.66 7.29
N LEU A 91 -1.97 -19.84 6.43
CA LEU A 91 -1.46 -18.52 6.83
C LEU A 91 -2.62 -17.53 6.97
N SER A 92 -2.49 -16.62 7.94
CA SER A 92 -3.43 -15.54 8.19
C SER A 92 -2.88 -14.17 7.78
N CYS A 93 -1.58 -13.93 7.98
CA CYS A 93 -0.93 -12.66 7.72
C CYS A 93 0.53 -12.84 7.31
N LEU A 94 1.07 -11.84 6.63
CA LEU A 94 2.47 -11.72 6.22
C LEU A 94 2.98 -10.31 6.51
N SER A 95 4.24 -10.20 6.93
CA SER A 95 4.91 -8.91 7.12
C SER A 95 6.36 -8.98 6.63
N TRP A 96 6.77 -7.98 5.84
CA TRP A 96 8.15 -7.84 5.39
C TRP A 96 9.00 -7.15 6.43
N ASN A 97 10.21 -7.66 6.67
CA ASN A 97 11.21 -6.90 7.38
C ASN A 97 11.66 -5.72 6.51
N LYS A 98 11.63 -4.50 7.05
CA LYS A 98 11.93 -3.31 6.24
C LYS A 98 13.42 -3.16 5.91
N TYR A 99 14.29 -3.73 6.73
CA TYR A 99 15.75 -3.57 6.62
C TYR A 99 16.39 -4.78 5.92
N SER A 100 15.94 -5.99 6.25
CA SER A 100 16.44 -7.23 5.65
C SER A 100 15.54 -7.66 4.49
N LYS A 101 16.02 -7.48 3.25
CA LYS A 101 15.25 -7.72 2.01
C LYS A 101 14.78 -9.16 1.80
N ASN A 102 15.36 -10.12 2.51
CA ASN A 102 15.06 -11.54 2.38
C ASN A 102 14.24 -12.08 3.55
N VAL A 103 13.90 -11.24 4.54
CA VAL A 103 13.25 -11.70 5.77
C VAL A 103 11.77 -11.33 5.76
N ILE A 104 10.92 -12.33 5.97
CA ILE A 104 9.48 -12.15 6.15
C ILE A 104 9.02 -12.85 7.42
N ALA A 105 7.93 -12.38 8.00
CA ALA A 105 7.22 -13.04 9.07
C ALA A 105 5.85 -13.47 8.56
N SER A 106 5.36 -14.60 9.06
CA SER A 106 4.00 -15.07 8.85
C SER A 106 3.36 -15.44 10.18
N SER A 107 2.04 -15.31 10.25
CA SER A 107 1.23 -15.90 11.31
C SER A 107 0.27 -16.93 10.71
N ASP A 108 -0.16 -17.92 11.50
CA ASP A 108 -1.02 -19.00 11.02
C ASP A 108 -2.21 -19.34 11.94
N TYR A 109 -2.97 -20.35 11.50
CA TYR A 109 -4.20 -20.81 12.16
C TYR A 109 -3.98 -21.67 13.39
N GLU A 110 -2.75 -22.18 13.59
CA GLU A 110 -2.36 -22.93 14.79
C GLU A 110 -1.76 -22.02 15.87
N GLY A 111 -1.56 -20.73 15.57
CA GLY A 111 -0.97 -19.77 16.51
C GLY A 111 0.54 -19.62 16.34
N ILE A 112 1.14 -20.22 15.32
CA ILE A 112 2.58 -20.14 15.09
C ILE A 112 2.89 -18.84 14.35
N VAL A 113 3.91 -18.13 14.85
CA VAL A 113 4.54 -17.03 14.15
C VAL A 113 5.89 -17.49 13.62
N THR A 114 6.08 -17.51 12.31
CA THR A 114 7.31 -18.00 11.67
C THR A 114 8.05 -16.86 10.99
N VAL A 115 9.35 -16.78 11.20
CA VAL A 115 10.26 -15.89 10.47
C VAL A 115 11.02 -16.71 9.44
N TRP A 116 11.02 -16.25 8.19
CA TRP A 116 11.57 -16.95 7.05
C TRP A 116 12.71 -16.16 6.41
N ASP A 117 13.70 -16.88 5.91
CA ASP A 117 14.62 -16.36 4.90
C ASP A 117 14.13 -16.84 3.52
N VAL A 118 13.71 -15.89 2.70
CA VAL A 118 13.14 -16.14 1.36
C VAL A 118 14.21 -16.59 0.37
N GLN A 119 15.47 -16.23 0.59
CA GLN A 119 16.57 -16.64 -0.29
C GLN A 119 16.95 -18.11 -0.06
N THR A 120 16.98 -18.56 1.19
CA THR A 120 17.21 -19.97 1.53
C THR A 120 15.94 -20.82 1.49
N ARG A 121 14.76 -20.17 1.53
CA ARG A 121 13.43 -20.79 1.61
C ARG A 121 13.22 -21.62 2.88
N GLN A 122 13.87 -21.22 3.96
CA GLN A 122 13.82 -21.91 5.24
C GLN A 122 13.25 -21.01 6.33
N SER A 123 12.57 -21.63 7.29
CA SER A 123 12.22 -21.00 8.56
C SER A 123 13.50 -20.76 9.36
N VAL A 124 13.71 -19.53 9.81
CA VAL A 124 14.83 -19.15 10.68
C VAL A 124 14.39 -19.19 12.14
N MET A 125 13.13 -18.83 12.43
CA MET A 125 12.52 -18.90 13.75
C MET A 125 11.07 -19.37 13.64
N GLU A 126 10.61 -20.17 14.60
CA GLU A 126 9.21 -20.55 14.80
C GLU A 126 8.83 -20.25 16.26
N TYR A 127 7.79 -19.44 16.45
CA TYR A 127 7.29 -19.05 17.76
C TYR A 127 5.94 -19.72 18.00
N GLU A 128 5.96 -20.78 18.81
CA GLU A 128 4.80 -21.61 19.13
C GLU A 128 4.25 -21.28 20.52
N GLU A 129 3.87 -20.02 20.77
CA GLU A 129 3.31 -19.62 22.08
C GLU A 129 1.88 -19.09 22.07
N HIS A 130 1.35 -18.66 20.93
CA HIS A 130 -0.09 -18.36 20.90
C HIS A 130 -0.86 -19.68 20.97
N GLU A 131 -1.84 -19.75 21.86
CA GLU A 131 -2.61 -20.97 22.11
C GLU A 131 -3.76 -21.17 21.10
N LYS A 132 -3.96 -20.17 20.24
CA LYS A 132 -4.97 -20.13 19.18
C LYS A 132 -4.42 -19.35 17.99
N ARG A 133 -5.16 -19.38 16.89
CA ARG A 133 -4.90 -18.63 15.65
C ARG A 133 -4.38 -17.22 15.90
N ALA A 134 -3.20 -16.95 15.38
CA ALA A 134 -2.65 -15.62 15.28
C ALA A 134 -3.19 -14.96 14.00
N TRP A 135 -3.91 -13.84 14.11
CA TRP A 135 -4.56 -13.18 12.99
C TRP A 135 -3.65 -12.23 12.23
N SER A 136 -2.72 -11.60 12.95
CA SER A 136 -1.91 -10.52 12.42
C SER A 136 -0.52 -10.60 12.99
N VAL A 137 0.46 -10.28 12.14
CA VAL A 137 1.85 -10.06 12.52
C VAL A 137 2.38 -8.81 11.83
N ASP A 138 3.26 -8.05 12.50
CA ASP A 138 3.89 -6.87 11.91
C ASP A 138 5.33 -6.71 12.42
N PHE A 139 6.28 -6.58 11.49
CA PHE A 139 7.64 -6.16 11.82
C PHE A 139 7.65 -4.69 12.22
N SER A 140 8.48 -4.35 13.22
CA SER A 140 8.77 -2.96 13.53
C SER A 140 9.49 -2.29 12.36
N ARG A 141 9.09 -1.05 12.08
CA ARG A 141 9.70 -0.23 11.03
C ARG A 141 10.94 0.51 11.49
N THR A 142 11.16 0.55 12.79
CA THR A 142 12.25 1.31 13.44
C THR A 142 13.26 0.38 14.12
N ASP A 143 12.88 -0.87 14.43
CA ASP A 143 13.78 -1.92 14.93
C ASP A 143 13.64 -3.19 14.08
N PRO A 144 14.67 -3.58 13.29
CA PRO A 144 14.61 -4.74 12.40
C PRO A 144 14.47 -6.08 13.12
N SER A 145 14.75 -6.14 14.42
CA SER A 145 14.69 -7.39 15.17
C SER A 145 13.35 -7.64 15.85
N MET A 146 12.46 -6.65 15.85
CA MET A 146 11.22 -6.69 16.63
C MET A 146 10.01 -6.93 15.74
N LEU A 147 9.09 -7.77 16.20
CA LEU A 147 7.80 -8.01 15.57
C LEU A 147 6.71 -8.18 16.64
N VAL A 148 5.46 -7.93 16.26
CA VAL A 148 4.30 -8.04 17.14
C VAL A 148 3.24 -8.90 16.48
N SER A 149 2.52 -9.70 17.25
CA SER A 149 1.38 -10.50 16.80
C SER A 149 0.17 -10.36 17.72
N GLY A 150 -1.01 -10.62 17.15
CA GLY A 150 -2.28 -10.68 17.89
C GLY A 150 -3.09 -11.90 17.52
N SER A 151 -3.77 -12.50 18.49
CA SER A 151 -4.43 -13.81 18.36
C SER A 151 -5.85 -13.88 18.98
N ASP A 152 -6.57 -14.95 18.61
CA ASP A 152 -7.82 -15.40 19.24
C ASP A 152 -7.66 -15.87 20.69
N ASP A 153 -6.43 -16.05 21.17
CA ASP A 153 -6.12 -16.33 22.59
C ASP A 153 -6.23 -15.10 23.49
N CYS A 154 -6.71 -13.97 22.94
CA CYS A 154 -6.82 -12.67 23.60
C CYS A 154 -5.46 -12.09 24.03
N LYS A 155 -4.36 -12.49 23.39
CA LYS A 155 -3.02 -11.95 23.70
C LYS A 155 -2.44 -11.17 22.54
N VAL A 156 -1.69 -10.13 22.90
CA VAL A 156 -0.71 -9.48 22.02
C VAL A 156 0.66 -9.93 22.48
N LYS A 157 1.46 -10.48 21.58
CA LYS A 157 2.83 -10.89 21.88
C LYS A 157 3.82 -10.08 21.08
N VAL A 158 4.89 -9.67 21.74
CA VAL A 158 6.04 -9.00 21.13
C VAL A 158 7.20 -9.98 21.11
N TRP A 159 7.91 -10.01 19.98
CA TRP A 159 9.00 -10.95 19.74
C TRP A 159 10.26 -10.21 19.34
N CYS A 160 11.39 -10.81 19.65
CA CYS A 160 12.69 -10.41 19.14
C CYS A 160 13.30 -11.59 18.38
N THR A 161 13.75 -11.38 17.14
CA THR A 161 14.40 -12.41 16.31
C THR A 161 15.72 -12.94 16.87
N LYS A 162 16.20 -12.37 17.98
CA LYS A 162 17.39 -12.80 18.71
C LYS A 162 17.05 -13.64 19.96
N GLN A 163 15.77 -13.88 20.21
CA GLN A 163 15.27 -14.64 21.36
C GLN A 163 14.33 -15.74 20.86
N GLU A 164 14.31 -16.87 21.57
CA GLU A 164 13.49 -18.04 21.23
C GLU A 164 12.04 -17.90 21.72
N ALA A 165 11.78 -16.98 22.65
CA ALA A 165 10.48 -16.76 23.28
C ALA A 165 10.00 -15.30 23.10
N SER A 166 8.72 -15.06 23.39
CA SER A 166 8.15 -13.72 23.44
C SER A 166 8.85 -12.88 24.50
N VAL A 167 9.19 -11.65 24.13
CA VAL A 167 9.78 -10.67 25.06
C VAL A 167 8.72 -10.05 25.95
N ILE A 168 7.49 -9.92 25.43
CA ILE A 168 6.36 -9.32 26.14
C ILE A 168 5.10 -10.08 25.73
N ASN A 169 4.25 -10.32 26.73
CA ASN A 169 2.93 -10.91 26.56
C ASN A 169 1.90 -10.03 27.26
N ILE A 170 0.86 -9.62 26.54
CA ILE A 170 -0.15 -8.65 26.99
C ILE A 170 -1.52 -9.28 26.85
N ASP A 171 -2.17 -9.52 27.99
CA ASP A 171 -3.53 -10.03 28.03
C ASP A 171 -4.55 -8.91 27.73
N MET A 172 -5.49 -9.24 26.85
CA MET A 172 -6.59 -8.38 26.42
C MET A 172 -7.92 -9.04 26.76
N LYS A 173 -9.00 -8.25 26.70
CA LYS A 173 -10.34 -8.74 27.08
C LYS A 173 -11.08 -9.48 25.95
N ALA A 174 -10.58 -9.41 24.73
CA ALA A 174 -11.19 -10.03 23.56
C ALA A 174 -10.12 -10.35 22.50
N ASN A 175 -10.54 -11.11 21.48
CA ASN A 175 -9.68 -11.56 20.39
C ASN A 175 -9.04 -10.37 19.67
N ILE A 176 -7.79 -10.56 19.27
CA ILE A 176 -7.04 -9.54 18.55
C ILE A 176 -7.08 -9.83 17.05
N CYS A 177 -7.68 -8.92 16.29
CA CYS A 177 -7.89 -9.10 14.85
C CYS A 177 -6.80 -8.42 14.01
N SER A 178 -6.11 -7.42 14.56
CA SER A 178 -5.08 -6.66 13.83
C SER A 178 -4.08 -6.04 14.79
N VAL A 179 -2.80 -6.06 14.41
CA VAL A 179 -1.73 -5.35 15.12
C VAL A 179 -0.83 -4.60 14.14
N LYS A 180 -0.41 -3.39 14.50
CA LYS A 180 0.54 -2.59 13.73
C LYS A 180 1.51 -1.83 14.60
N TYR A 181 2.81 -1.93 14.27
CA TYR A 181 3.80 -1.03 14.85
C TYR A 181 3.56 0.40 14.37
N ASN A 182 3.81 1.35 15.27
CA ASN A 182 3.93 2.74 14.86
C ASN A 182 5.08 2.88 13.85
N PRO A 183 4.89 3.57 12.71
CA PRO A 183 5.93 3.68 11.70
C PRO A 183 7.11 4.57 12.10
N GLY A 184 6.96 5.44 13.11
CA GLY A 184 7.98 6.37 13.59
C GLY A 184 8.51 6.08 14.99
N SER A 185 7.96 5.08 15.69
CA SER A 185 8.41 4.69 17.04
C SER A 185 8.32 3.18 17.22
N ASN A 186 9.33 2.60 17.89
CA ASN A 186 9.35 1.18 18.24
C ASN A 186 8.54 0.85 19.51
N PHE A 187 8.10 1.86 20.27
CA PHE A 187 7.41 1.64 21.55
C PHE A 187 5.89 1.53 21.38
N TYR A 188 5.32 2.22 20.39
CA TYR A 188 3.87 2.25 20.22
C TYR A 188 3.38 1.15 19.27
N VAL A 189 2.35 0.42 19.69
CA VAL A 189 1.63 -0.56 18.86
C VAL A 189 0.13 -0.23 18.87
N ALA A 190 -0.50 -0.21 17.69
CA ALA A 190 -1.94 -0.13 17.56
C ALA A 190 -2.54 -1.53 17.42
N VAL A 191 -3.64 -1.77 18.13
CA VAL A 191 -4.27 -3.09 18.27
C VAL A 191 -5.76 -2.98 18.04
N GLY A 192 -6.27 -3.70 17.04
CA GLY A 192 -7.71 -3.86 16.80
C GLY A 192 -8.23 -5.09 17.55
N SER A 193 -9.29 -4.89 18.34
CA SER A 193 -9.90 -5.92 19.18
C SER A 193 -11.34 -6.21 18.78
N ALA A 194 -11.78 -7.45 18.99
CA ALA A 194 -13.16 -7.88 18.77
C ALA A 194 -14.16 -7.27 19.79
N ASP A 195 -13.65 -6.55 20.81
CA ASP A 195 -14.46 -5.75 21.74
C ASP A 195 -14.95 -4.40 21.15
N HIS A 196 -14.77 -4.18 19.84
CA HIS A 196 -15.10 -2.96 19.12
C HIS A 196 -14.21 -1.74 19.45
N HIS A 197 -13.05 -1.95 20.10
CA HIS A 197 -12.10 -0.88 20.41
C HIS A 197 -10.77 -1.03 19.67
N ILE A 198 -10.09 0.11 19.53
CA ILE A 198 -8.69 0.19 19.14
C ILE A 198 -7.89 0.55 20.39
N HIS A 199 -6.91 -0.27 20.72
CA HIS A 199 -6.02 -0.06 21.84
C HIS A 199 -4.65 0.39 21.33
N THR A 200 -4.04 1.36 21.99
CA THR A 200 -2.66 1.76 21.75
C THR A 200 -1.82 1.29 22.93
N LEU A 201 -0.85 0.41 22.67
CA LEU A 201 0.07 -0.13 23.65
C LEU A 201 1.39 0.67 23.61
N ILE A 202 2.05 0.80 24.76
CA ILE A 202 3.30 1.56 24.95
C ILE A 202 4.36 0.73 25.67
#